data_AF-A0A484ZX39-F1
#
_entry.id   AF-A0A484ZX39-F1
#
_cell.length_a   1.000
_cell.length_b   1.000
_cell.length_c   1.000
_cell.angle_alpha   90.00
_cell.angle_beta   90.00
_cell.angle_gamma   90.00
#
_symmetry.space_group_name_H-M   'P 1'
#
loop_
_entity.id
_entity.type
_entity.pdbx_description
1 polymer ?
#
loop_
_entity_poly.entity_id
_entity_poly.type
_entity_poly.pdbx_seq_one_letter_code
_entity_poly.pdbx_strand_id
1 'polypeptide(L)'
;MYGLRLFHCAGVYARVDLLADALDGEFLANGTTNVDFNQPMLTALSSIQNNENVMLSIGQKEVGLDVEGKTVVERKVPLPVKWIKGLSSVQIYLSQSEISHTFNKIQTQQLFRSMPKGK
;
A
#
# COMPACT_ATOMS: atom_id res chain seq x y z
N MET A 1 -20.75 22.45 -1.66
CA MET A 1 -20.55 21.45 -0.58
C MET A 1 -21.01 20.09 -1.13
N TYR A 2 -20.17 19.40 -1.90
CA TYR A 2 -20.49 18.06 -2.41
C TYR A 2 -19.80 17.03 -1.51
N GLY A 3 -20.52 16.58 -0.48
CA GLY A 3 -20.06 15.53 0.42
C GLY A 3 -19.98 14.21 -0.34
N LEU A 4 -18.77 13.79 -0.68
CA LEU A 4 -18.50 12.48 -1.25
C LEU A 4 -18.64 11.44 -0.13
N ARG A 5 -19.81 10.81 -0.03
CA ARG A 5 -20.05 9.72 0.92
C ARG A 5 -19.32 8.46 0.42
N LEU A 6 -18.03 8.37 0.72
CA LEU A 6 -17.29 7.11 0.64
C LEU A 6 -17.93 6.15 1.65
N PHE A 7 -18.37 5.00 1.17
CA PHE A 7 -18.86 3.78 1.84
C PHE A 7 -19.18 3.85 3.35
N HIS A 8 -20.32 3.29 3.74
CA HIS A 8 -20.78 3.14 5.15
C HIS A 8 -19.94 2.15 5.99
N CYS A 9 -18.64 2.02 5.69
CA CYS A 9 -17.66 1.29 6.47
C CYS A 9 -16.54 2.30 6.75
N ALA A 10 -16.19 2.48 8.02
CA ALA A 10 -15.15 3.39 8.49
C ALA A 10 -13.74 2.91 8.08
N GLY A 11 -13.47 2.89 6.78
CA GLY A 11 -12.16 2.53 6.24
C GLY A 11 -11.17 3.68 6.40
N VAL A 12 -9.94 3.34 6.78
CA VAL A 12 -8.80 4.27 6.75
C VAL A 12 -8.04 4.05 5.45
N TYR A 13 -7.72 5.13 4.76
CA TYR A 13 -6.89 5.10 3.57
C TYR A 13 -5.54 5.74 3.87
N ALA A 14 -4.47 5.11 3.39
CA ALA A 14 -3.12 5.60 3.50
C ALA A 14 -2.43 5.58 2.14
N ARG A 15 -1.47 6.47 1.95
CA ARG A 15 -0.53 6.48 0.82
C ARG A 15 0.88 6.34 1.37
N VAL A 16 1.68 5.51 0.73
CA VAL A 16 3.12 5.44 0.97
C VAL A 16 3.80 5.93 -0.31
N ASP A 17 4.52 7.03 -0.21
CA ASP A 17 5.33 7.57 -1.30
C ASP A 17 6.78 7.11 -1.08
N LEU A 18 7.34 6.43 -2.08
CA LEU A 18 8.73 5.98 -2.07
C LEU A 18 9.54 6.91 -2.97
N LEU A 19 10.66 7.43 -2.45
CA LEU A 19 11.57 8.27 -3.22
C LEU A 19 12.30 7.43 -4.28
N ALA A 20 12.87 8.10 -5.29
CA ALA A 20 13.51 7.43 -6.42
C ALA A 20 14.67 6.51 -6.00
N ASP A 21 15.33 6.81 -4.88
CA ASP A 21 16.42 6.03 -4.29
C ASP A 21 15.95 4.96 -3.30
N ALA A 22 14.65 4.90 -3.00
CA ALA A 22 14.08 3.92 -2.07
C ALA A 22 13.87 2.54 -2.71
N LEU A 23 13.90 2.45 -4.05
CA LEU A 23 13.71 1.21 -4.80
C LEU A 23 14.82 1.06 -5.84
N ASP A 24 15.44 -0.12 -5.88
CA ASP A 24 16.33 -0.54 -6.96
C ASP A 24 15.53 -1.41 -7.94
N GLY A 25 15.17 -0.87 -9.11
CA GLY A 25 14.34 -1.57 -10.07
C GLY A 25 13.97 -0.79 -11.33
N GLU A 26 13.25 -1.46 -12.24
CA GLU A 26 12.80 -0.90 -13.52
C GLU A 26 11.33 -0.50 -13.49
N PHE A 27 11.02 0.71 -13.97
CA PHE A 27 9.66 1.25 -14.06
C PHE A 27 9.25 1.39 -15.52
N LEU A 28 8.77 0.29 -16.10
CA LEU A 28 8.44 0.22 -17.53
C LEU A 28 7.24 1.07 -17.92
N ALA A 29 6.27 1.25 -17.02
CA ALA A 29 5.05 2.01 -17.25
C ALA A 29 4.40 2.48 -15.94
N ASN A 30 3.57 3.52 -16.04
CA ASN A 30 2.76 4.01 -14.93
C ASN A 30 1.35 3.41 -14.99
N GLY A 31 0.82 3.03 -13.82
CA GLY A 31 -0.53 2.47 -13.72
C GLY A 31 -0.92 2.12 -12.29
N THR A 32 -2.08 1.51 -12.12
CA THR A 32 -2.58 1.04 -10.82
C THR A 32 -3.15 -0.36 -10.94
N THR A 33 -2.87 -1.19 -9.93
CA THR A 33 -3.39 -2.56 -9.82
C THR A 33 -4.08 -2.72 -8.49
N ASN A 34 -5.40 -2.92 -8.52
CA ASN A 34 -6.18 -3.15 -7.32
C ASN A 34 -6.11 -4.63 -6.94
N VAL A 35 -5.49 -4.93 -5.81
CA VAL A 35 -5.37 -6.27 -5.21
C VAL A 35 -5.92 -6.26 -3.79
N ASP A 36 -6.21 -7.43 -3.26
CA ASP A 36 -6.54 -7.63 -1.84
C ASP A 36 -5.41 -8.45 -1.21
N PHE A 37 -4.79 -7.95 -0.15
CA PHE A 37 -3.69 -8.65 0.52
C PHE A 37 -4.28 -9.63 1.53
N ASN A 38 -4.29 -10.91 1.16
CA ASN A 38 -4.79 -11.97 2.00
C ASN A 38 -3.74 -12.44 3.02
N GLN A 39 -4.14 -13.38 3.87
CA GLN A 39 -3.29 -13.86 4.97
C GLN A 39 -1.90 -14.34 4.52
N PRO A 40 -1.74 -15.14 3.43
CA PRO A 40 -0.43 -15.44 2.84
C PRO A 40 0.46 -14.22 2.58
N MET A 41 -0.05 -13.18 1.89
CA MET A 41 0.73 -11.97 1.61
C MET A 41 1.09 -11.22 2.89
N LEU A 42 0.13 -11.06 3.82
CA LEU A 42 0.37 -10.43 5.11
C LEU A 42 1.43 -11.16 5.94
N THR A 43 1.42 -12.50 5.88
CA THR A 43 2.39 -13.34 6.58
C THR A 43 3.78 -13.18 5.98
N ALA A 44 3.89 -13.18 4.65
CA ALA A 44 5.16 -12.98 3.95
C ALA A 44 5.76 -11.60 4.23
N LEU A 45 4.94 -10.54 4.19
CA LEU A 45 5.38 -9.18 4.55
C LEU A 45 5.83 -9.09 6.01
N SER A 46 5.12 -9.75 6.92
CA SER A 46 5.44 -9.72 8.36
C SER A 46 6.67 -10.55 8.72
N SER A 47 7.06 -11.52 7.87
CA SER A 47 8.26 -12.32 8.09
C SER A 47 9.55 -11.65 7.63
N ILE A 48 9.46 -10.53 6.89
CA ILE A 48 10.64 -9.83 6.37
C ILE A 48 11.52 -9.33 7.51
N GLN A 49 12.79 -9.76 7.51
CA GLN A 49 13.80 -9.35 8.47
C GLN A 49 14.65 -8.19 7.96
N ASN A 50 15.35 -7.51 8.87
CA ASN A 50 16.34 -6.52 8.48
C ASN A 50 17.47 -7.23 7.70
N ASN A 51 17.80 -6.72 6.51
CA ASN A 51 18.80 -7.24 5.54
C ASN A 51 18.36 -8.42 4.66
N GLU A 52 17.08 -8.72 4.54
CA GLU A 52 16.61 -9.64 3.50
C GLU A 52 16.45 -8.93 2.16
N ASN A 53 16.86 -9.60 1.08
CA ASN A 53 16.56 -9.14 -0.28
C ASN A 53 15.13 -9.53 -0.64
N VAL A 54 14.31 -8.52 -0.93
CA VAL A 54 12.89 -8.67 -1.25
C VAL A 54 12.63 -8.08 -2.62
N MET A 55 11.99 -8.83 -3.50
CA MET A 55 11.55 -8.34 -4.80
C MET A 55 10.04 -8.11 -4.78
N LEU A 56 9.61 -6.88 -5.07
CA LEU A 56 8.21 -6.53 -5.26
C LEU A 56 7.96 -6.32 -6.76
N SER A 57 7.06 -7.12 -7.35
CA SER A 57 6.64 -6.98 -8.74
C SER A 57 5.22 -6.45 -8.82
N ILE A 58 4.99 -5.42 -9.64
CA ILE A 58 3.67 -4.82 -9.84
C ILE A 58 3.34 -4.88 -11.32
N GLY A 59 2.40 -5.75 -11.68
CA GLY A 59 1.92 -5.93 -13.04
C GLY A 59 0.46 -5.51 -13.20
N GLN A 60 -0.01 -5.40 -14.44
CA GLN A 60 -1.40 -5.05 -14.75
C GLN A 60 -2.43 -6.04 -14.17
N LYS A 61 -2.02 -7.30 -13.97
CA LYS A 61 -2.89 -8.41 -13.55
C LYS A 61 -2.67 -8.87 -12.12
N GLU A 62 -1.55 -8.53 -11.50
CA GLU A 62 -1.16 -9.07 -10.19
C GLU A 62 -0.04 -8.26 -9.55
N VAL A 63 0.14 -8.48 -8.25
CA VAL A 63 1.25 -8.00 -7.43
C VAL A 63 1.94 -9.22 -6.83
N GLY A 64 3.26 -9.32 -6.97
CA GLY A 64 4.06 -10.42 -6.45
C GLY A 64 5.07 -9.93 -5.43
N LEU A 65 5.30 -10.74 -4.39
CA LEU A 65 6.36 -10.56 -3.41
C LEU A 65 7.23 -11.81 -3.41
N ASP A 66 8.52 -11.67 -3.70
CA ASP A 66 9.51 -12.74 -3.56
C ASP A 66 10.45 -12.44 -2.40
N VAL A 67 10.54 -13.40 -1.47
CA VAL A 67 11.44 -13.37 -0.32
C VAL A 67 12.19 -14.69 -0.28
N GLU A 68 13.51 -14.65 -0.49
CA GLU A 68 14.39 -15.83 -0.49
C GLU A 68 13.89 -16.99 -1.38
N GLY A 69 13.39 -16.68 -2.58
CA GLY A 69 12.87 -17.68 -3.52
C GLY A 69 11.49 -18.24 -3.18
N LYS A 70 10.82 -17.68 -2.17
CA LYS A 70 9.40 -17.91 -1.90
C LYS A 70 8.59 -16.75 -2.48
N THR A 71 7.81 -17.06 -3.51
CA THR A 71 6.94 -16.08 -4.14
C THR A 71 5.50 -16.20 -3.61
N VAL A 72 4.92 -15.06 -3.23
CA VAL A 72 3.48 -14.91 -2.95
C VAL A 72 2.89 -13.93 -3.95
N VAL A 73 1.75 -14.28 -4.56
CA VAL A 73 1.12 -13.48 -5.62
C VAL A 73 -0.32 -13.16 -5.26
N GLU A 74 -0.69 -11.89 -5.39
CA GLU A 74 -2.05 -11.40 -5.30
C GLU A 74 -2.57 -10.97 -6.66
N ARG A 75 -3.70 -11.55 -7.06
CA ARG A 75 -4.30 -11.25 -8.36
C ARG A 75 -5.16 -10.00 -8.28
N LYS A 76 -5.24 -9.29 -9.40
CA LYS A 76 -6.11 -8.13 -9.56
C LYS A 76 -7.56 -8.50 -9.29
N VAL A 77 -8.16 -7.78 -8.35
CA VAL A 77 -9.57 -7.92 -8.01
C VAL A 77 -10.40 -7.06 -8.96
N PRO A 78 -11.42 -7.64 -9.64
CA PRO A 78 -12.32 -6.85 -10.47
C PRO A 78 -13.17 -5.92 -9.60
N LEU A 79 -13.12 -4.62 -9.91
CA LEU A 79 -13.89 -3.61 -9.19
C LEU A 79 -15.19 -3.27 -9.94
N PRO A 80 -16.35 -3.25 -9.26
CA PRO A 80 -17.56 -2.67 -9.82
C PRO A 80 -17.37 -1.20 -10.18
N VAL A 81 -17.98 -0.72 -11.27
CA VAL A 81 -17.86 0.67 -11.74
C VAL A 81 -18.16 1.71 -10.65
N LYS A 82 -19.12 1.40 -9.76
CA LYS A 82 -19.45 2.26 -8.61
C LYS A 82 -18.28 2.44 -7.65
N TRP A 83 -17.47 1.41 -7.44
CA TRP A 83 -16.32 1.42 -6.53
C TRP A 83 -15.13 2.16 -7.13
N ILE A 84 -14.93 2.02 -8.45
CA ILE A 84 -13.88 2.74 -9.18
C ILE A 84 -13.97 4.24 -8.92
N LYS A 85 -15.17 4.84 -9.03
CA LYS A 85 -15.36 6.29 -8.77
C LYS A 85 -14.98 6.69 -7.34
N GLY A 86 -15.37 5.88 -6.35
CA GLY A 86 -15.04 6.13 -4.96
C GLY A 86 -13.53 6.03 -4.71
N LEU A 87 -12.91 4.94 -5.13
CA LEU A 87 -11.48 4.70 -4.93
C LEU A 87 -10.61 5.72 -5.68
N SER A 88 -10.98 6.11 -6.90
CA SER A 88 -10.27 7.18 -7.62
C SER A 88 -10.34 8.52 -6.89
N SER A 89 -11.46 8.83 -6.23
CA SER A 89 -11.59 10.07 -5.46
C SER A 89 -10.68 10.08 -4.23
N VAL A 90 -10.50 8.92 -3.57
CA VAL A 90 -9.52 8.75 -2.48
C VAL A 90 -8.10 9.02 -2.98
N GLN A 91 -7.74 8.48 -4.15
CA GLN A 91 -6.40 8.71 -4.73
C GLN A 91 -6.14 10.19 -5.02
N ILE A 92 -7.15 10.93 -5.50
CA ILE A 92 -7.05 12.39 -5.71
C ILE A 92 -6.86 13.13 -4.37
N TYR A 93 -7.59 12.74 -3.32
CA TYR A 93 -7.42 13.37 -2.01
C TYR A 93 -6.04 13.09 -1.41
N LEU A 94 -5.57 11.84 -1.49
CA LEU A 94 -4.23 11.47 -1.04
C LEU A 94 -3.15 12.16 -1.87
N SER A 95 -3.37 12.41 -3.18
CA SER A 95 -2.40 13.12 -4.02
C SER A 95 -2.15 14.56 -3.59
N GLN A 96 -3.13 15.18 -2.92
CA GLN A 96 -3.08 16.53 -2.38
C GLN A 96 -2.60 16.60 -0.92
N SER A 97 -2.19 15.47 -0.33
CA SER A 97 -1.68 15.45 1.04
C SER A 97 -0.37 16.24 1.15
N GLU A 98 -0.31 17.12 2.15
CA GLU A 98 0.86 17.94 2.45
C GLU A 98 1.65 17.38 3.64
N ILE A 99 2.95 17.66 3.66
CA ILE A 99 3.82 17.25 4.76
C ILE A 99 3.40 18.02 6.01
N SER A 100 2.88 17.29 6.99
CA SER A 100 2.52 17.87 8.29
C SER A 100 3.64 17.68 9.33
N HIS A 101 4.33 16.54 9.29
CA HIS A 101 5.37 16.18 10.24
C HIS A 101 6.50 15.40 9.54
N THR A 102 7.71 15.53 10.07
CA THR A 102 8.87 14.72 9.67
C THR A 102 9.43 14.05 10.91
N PHE A 103 9.71 12.75 10.80
CA PHE A 103 10.20 11.94 11.90
C PHE A 103 11.53 11.29 11.53
N ASN A 104 12.45 11.23 12.49
CA ASN A 104 13.61 10.35 12.37
C ASN A 104 13.23 8.89 12.69
N LYS A 105 14.16 7.96 12.47
CA LYS A 105 13.95 6.52 12.71
C LYS A 105 13.36 6.19 14.08
N ILE A 106 13.89 6.81 15.15
CA ILE A 106 13.47 6.53 16.53
C ILE A 106 12.05 7.05 16.76
N GLN A 107 11.75 8.28 16.33
CA GLN A 107 10.43 8.89 16.46
C GLN A 107 9.37 8.12 15.67
N THR A 108 9.69 7.67 14.46
CA THR A 108 8.80 6.84 13.64
C THR A 108 8.47 5.54 14.36
N GLN A 109 9.47 4.82 14.90
CA GLN A 109 9.25 3.58 15.66
C GLN A 109 8.38 3.81 16.91
N GLN A 110 8.59 4.92 17.62
CA GLN A 110 7.78 5.29 18.79
C GLN A 110 6.33 5.59 18.40
N LEU A 111 6.12 6.33 17.32
CA LEU A 111 4.78 6.63 16.79
C LEU A 111 4.02 5.34 16.50
N PHE A 112 4.59 4.43 15.71
CA PHE A 112 3.94 3.14 15.39
C PHE A 112 3.67 2.28 16.63
N ARG A 113 4.57 2.26 17.63
CA ARG A 113 4.36 1.52 18.89
C ARG A 113 3.30 2.15 19.79
N SER A 114 3.07 3.45 19.68
CA SER A 114 2.06 4.17 20.46
C SER A 114 0.65 4.01 19.91
N MET A 115 0.49 3.53 18.67
CA MET A 115 -0.83 3.34 18.09
C MET A 115 -1.63 2.26 18.81
N PRO A 116 -2.95 2.44 18.98
CA PRO A 116 -3.80 1.41 19.57
C PRO A 116 -3.71 0.11 18.76
N LYS A 117 -3.60 -1.02 19.47
CA LYS A 117 -3.72 -2.33 18.81
C LYS A 117 -5.15 -2.48 18.30
N GLY A 118 -5.31 -2.89 17.04
CA GLY A 118 -6.59 -3.33 16.50
C GLY A 118 -7.14 -4.48 17.36
N LYS A 119 -8.46 -4.53 17.53
CA LYS A 119 -9.14 -5.67 18.16
C LYS A 119 -9.13 -6.88 17.25
#